data_AF-A0A7C2L8N6-F1
#
_entry.id   AF-A0A7C2L8N6-F1
#
_cell.length_a   1.000
_cell.length_b   1.000
_cell.length_c   1.000
_cell.angle_alpha   90.00
_cell.angle_beta   90.00
_cell.angle_gamma   90.00
#
_symmetry.space_group_name_H-M   'P 1'
#
loop_
_entity.id
_entity.type
_entity.pdbx_description
1 polymer ?
#
loop_
_entity_poly.entity_id
_entity_poly.type
_entity_poly.pdbx_seq_one_letter_code
_entity_poly.pdbx_strand_id
1 'polypeptide(L)'
;MVRAYIVADLEGAAGVVHSSQVQPGSPFYEEARRLLTEGLTRPLQAPCGAGATEVVVNDGHGGRAEPRPRRAPRKDEGHAGST
;
A
#
# COMPACT_ATOMS: atom_id res chain seq x y z
N MET A 1 28.40 3.18 -0.14
CA MET A 1 27.03 3.73 -0.09
C MET A 1 26.16 2.74 0.68
N VAL A 2 25.31 3.21 1.60
CA VAL A 2 24.42 2.35 2.40
C VAL A 2 23.01 2.46 1.85
N ARG A 3 22.36 1.31 1.62
CA ARG A 3 20.98 1.23 1.16
C ARG A 3 20.19 0.39 2.17
N ALA A 4 18.97 0.79 2.46
CA ALA A 4 18.07 0.04 3.33
C ALA A 4 16.82 -0.41 2.57
N TYR A 5 16.40 -1.63 2.86
CA TYR A 5 15.19 -2.21 2.32
C TYR A 5 14.30 -2.64 3.48
N ILE A 6 13.09 -2.12 3.52
CA ILE A 6 12.09 -2.41 4.56
C ILE A 6 10.94 -3.13 3.88
N VAL A 7 10.56 -4.28 4.41
CA VAL A 7 9.33 -4.97 4.01
C VAL A 7 8.34 -4.81 5.14
N ALA A 8 7.15 -4.31 4.81
CA ALA A 8 6.08 -4.05 5.75
C ALA A 8 4.91 -4.98 5.42
N ASP A 9 4.25 -5.52 6.44
CA ASP A 9 3.11 -6.42 6.29
C ASP A 9 1.98 -5.97 7.22
N LEU A 10 0.74 -5.98 6.74
CA LEU A 10 -0.38 -5.33 7.42
C LEU A 10 -0.83 -6.11 8.65
N GLU A 11 -0.73 -7.43 8.59
CA GLU A 11 -0.97 -8.38 9.67
C GLU A 11 -0.08 -8.10 10.89
N GLY A 12 1.12 -7.57 10.67
CA GLY A 12 2.07 -7.24 11.73
C GLY A 12 1.97 -5.82 12.28
N ALA A 13 1.07 -4.99 11.76
CA ALA A 13 0.92 -3.61 12.22
C ALA A 13 0.39 -3.56 13.65
N ALA A 14 0.96 -2.68 14.49
CA ALA A 14 0.45 -2.47 15.84
C ALA A 14 -1.00 -1.98 15.79
N GLY A 15 -1.90 -2.64 16.54
CA GLY A 15 -3.34 -2.37 16.51
C GLY A 15 -4.12 -3.21 15.49
N VAL A 16 -3.45 -3.99 14.65
CA VAL A 16 -4.07 -5.06 13.84
C VAL A 16 -4.07 -6.34 14.67
N VAL A 17 -5.27 -6.83 14.99
CA VAL A 17 -5.49 -8.00 15.85
C VAL A 17 -6.49 -8.99 15.27
N HIS A 18 -7.18 -8.62 14.19
CA HIS A 18 -8.23 -9.42 13.58
C HIS A 18 -8.09 -9.44 12.05
N SER A 19 -8.41 -10.57 11.43
CA SER A 19 -8.27 -10.78 9.98
C SER A 19 -9.10 -9.83 9.12
N SER A 20 -10.23 -9.36 9.62
CA SER A 20 -11.03 -8.34 8.91
C SER A 20 -10.29 -7.02 8.74
N GLN A 21 -9.29 -6.71 9.56
CA GLN A 21 -8.49 -5.49 9.41
C GLN A 21 -7.51 -5.57 8.24
N VAL A 22 -7.22 -6.77 7.74
CA VAL A 22 -6.27 -7.01 6.64
C VAL A 22 -6.95 -7.46 5.35
N GLN A 23 -8.27 -7.31 5.26
CA GLN A 23 -9.04 -7.70 4.09
C GLN A 23 -9.51 -6.47 3.32
N PRO A 24 -9.14 -6.33 2.03
CA PRO A 24 -9.69 -5.29 1.16
C PRO A 24 -11.23 -5.31 1.17
N GLY A 25 -11.84 -4.13 1.25
CA GLY A 25 -13.30 -3.97 1.31
C GLY A 25 -13.92 -4.11 2.71
N SER A 26 -13.15 -4.51 3.71
CA SER A 26 -13.57 -4.42 5.11
C SER A 26 -13.61 -2.95 5.59
N PRO A 27 -14.58 -2.56 6.43
CA PRO A 27 -14.63 -1.21 6.99
C PRO A 27 -13.41 -0.87 7.88
N PHE A 28 -12.64 -1.87 8.31
CA PHE A 28 -11.47 -1.69 9.16
C PHE A 28 -10.14 -1.64 8.39
N TYR A 29 -10.16 -1.88 7.08
CA TYR A 29 -8.95 -2.01 6.26
C TYR A 29 -8.17 -0.69 6.16
N GLU A 30 -8.87 0.42 5.91
CA GLU A 30 -8.22 1.73 5.76
C GLU A 30 -7.57 2.20 7.07
N GLU A 31 -8.20 1.93 8.21
CA GLU A 31 -7.60 2.25 9.52
C GLU A 31 -6.35 1.40 9.77
N ALA A 32 -6.39 0.11 9.43
CA ALA A 32 -5.21 -0.74 9.52
C ALA A 32 -4.06 -0.24 8.64
N ARG A 33 -4.35 0.20 7.41
CA ARG A 33 -3.33 0.77 6.49
C ARG A 33 -2.71 2.03 7.04
N ARG A 34 -3.52 2.86 7.70
CA ARG A 34 -3.05 4.05 8.40
C ARG A 34 -2.10 3.69 9.54
N LEU A 35 -2.49 2.73 10.39
CA LEU A 35 -1.64 2.25 11.49
C LEU A 35 -0.30 1.71 11.00
N LEU A 36 -0.30 0.91 9.92
CA LEU A 36 0.94 0.43 9.29
C LEU A 36 1.82 1.59 8.82
N THR A 37 1.23 2.57 8.14
CA THR A 37 1.96 3.73 7.59
C THR A 37 2.57 4.59 8.70
N GLU A 38 1.79 4.88 9.75
CA GLU A 38 2.27 5.66 10.91
C GLU A 38 3.38 4.90 11.67
N GLY A 39 3.23 3.59 11.82
CA GLY A 39 4.20 2.69 12.46
C GLY A 39 5.57 2.64 11.77
N LEU A 40 5.65 2.96 10.47
CA LEU A 40 6.90 2.97 9.70
C LEU A 40 7.82 4.16 10.00
N THR A 41 7.34 5.18 10.71
CA THR A 41 8.12 6.39 11.02
C THR A 41 9.44 6.07 11.74
N ARG A 42 9.40 5.23 12.78
CA ARG A 42 10.60 4.86 13.56
C ARG A 42 11.54 3.91 12.81
N PRO A 43 11.06 2.85 12.13
CA PRO A 43 11.88 2.02 11.24
C PRO A 43 12.61 2.82 10.15
N LEU A 44 12.02 3.89 9.62
CA LEU A 44 12.67 4.75 8.62
C LEU A 44 13.78 5.63 9.20
N GLN A 45 13.67 6.06 10.46
CA GLN A 45 14.66 6.93 11.10
C GLN A 45 16.00 6.23 11.35
N ALA A 46 15.98 4.94 11.72
CA ALA A 46 17.20 4.23 12.09
C ALA A 46 18.21 4.08 10.93
N PRO A 47 17.82 3.66 9.71
CA PRO A 47 18.73 3.63 8.57
C PRO A 47 19.22 5.01 8.15
N CYS A 48 18.35 6.02 8.19
CA CYS A 48 18.74 7.40 7.89
C CYS A 48 19.82 7.90 8.86
N GLY A 49 19.66 7.65 10.16
CA GLY A 49 20.68 7.96 11.18
C GLY A 49 21.99 7.16 11.01
N ALA A 50 21.93 6.00 10.38
CA ALA A 50 23.08 5.17 10.04
C ALA A 50 23.74 5.52 8.69
N GLY A 51 23.31 6.60 8.02
CA GLY A 51 23.90 7.06 6.76
C GLY A 51 23.36 6.36 5.51
N ALA A 52 22.17 5.75 5.57
CA ALA A 52 21.49 5.25 4.38
C ALA A 52 21.16 6.40 3.42
N THR A 53 21.61 6.28 2.17
CA THR A 53 21.34 7.27 1.10
C THR A 53 20.10 6.93 0.29
N GLU A 54 19.55 5.74 0.49
CA GLU A 54 18.34 5.26 -0.15
C GLU A 54 17.62 4.27 0.77
N VAL A 55 16.32 4.45 0.92
CA VAL A 55 15.45 3.56 1.68
C VAL A 55 14.27 3.19 0.79
N VAL A 56 14.11 1.90 0.54
CA VAL A 56 12.99 1.36 -0.23
C VAL A 56 12.07 0.63 0.73
N VAL A 57 10.79 0.97 0.70
CA VAL A 57 9.75 0.29 1.48
C VAL A 57 8.88 -0.50 0.51
N ASN A 58 8.77 -1.80 0.77
CA ASN A 58 7.88 -2.69 0.04
C ASN A 58 6.70 -3.10 0.92
N ASP A 59 5.51 -3.01 0.35
CA ASP A 59 4.29 -3.52 0.95
C ASP A 59 4.17 -5.01 0.59
N GLY A 60 4.42 -5.87 1.58
CA GLY A 60 4.37 -7.32 1.48
C GLY A 60 2.97 -7.91 1.61
N HIS A 61 1.99 -7.13 2.09
CA HIS A 61 0.62 -7.60 2.34
C HIS A 61 -0.15 -7.86 1.04
N GLY A 62 0.26 -7.25 -0.08
CA GLY A 62 -0.36 -7.48 -1.39
C GLY A 62 -1.57 -6.61 -1.70
N GLY A 63 -1.81 -5.54 -0.92
CA GLY A 63 -2.93 -4.59 -1.08
C GLY A 63 -2.88 -3.69 -2.32
N ARG A 64 -1.92 -3.87 -3.23
CA ARG A 64 -1.82 -3.05 -4.47
C ARG A 64 -2.92 -3.33 -5.48
N ALA A 65 -3.68 -4.41 -5.30
CA ALA A 65 -4.85 -4.74 -6.12
C ALA A 65 -6.15 -4.16 -5.52
N GLU A 66 -6.19 -2.84 -5.31
CA GLU A 66 -7.48 -2.14 -5.32
C GLU A 66 -8.08 -2.33 -6.73
N PRO A 67 -9.28 -2.92 -6.89
CA PRO A 67 -9.99 -2.82 -8.15
C PRO A 67 -10.37 -1.35 -8.32
N ARG A 68 -9.49 -0.56 -8.95
CA ARG A 68 -9.89 0.76 -9.42
C ARG A 68 -11.15 0.53 -10.26
N PRO A 69 -12.26 1.24 -10.01
CA PRO A 69 -13.36 1.20 -10.95
C PRO A 69 -12.77 1.59 -12.30
N ARG A 70 -12.81 0.65 -13.27
CA ARG A 70 -12.49 0.97 -14.66
C ARG A 70 -13.35 2.19 -14.97
N ARG A 71 -12.72 3.34 -15.21
CA ARG A 71 -13.44 4.53 -15.66
C ARG A 71 -14.26 4.07 -16.85
N ALA A 72 -15.59 4.06 -16.71
CA ALA A 72 -16.45 3.62 -17.80
C ALA A 72 -16.09 4.45 -19.04
N PRO A 73 -15.91 3.84 -20.22
CA PRO A 73 -15.70 4.60 -21.43
C PRO A 73 -16.89 5.57 -21.58
N ARG A 74 -16.60 6.86 -21.83
CA ARG A 74 -17.64 7.83 -22.15
C ARG A 74 -18.38 7.31 -23.39
N LYS A 75 -19.71 7.34 -23.37
CA LYS A 75 -20.55 6.87 -24.48
C LYS A 75 -20.47 7.72 -25.75
N ASP A 76 -19.54 8.67 -25.83
CA ASP A 76 -19.52 9.70 -26.87
C ASP A 76 -18.41 9.50 -27.92
N GLU A 77 -17.60 8.45 -27.82
CA GLU A 77 -16.64 8.09 -28.88
C GLU A 77 -17.22 6.99 -29.77
N GLY A 78 -18.31 7.32 -30.44
CA GLY A 78 -18.76 6.60 -31.62
C GLY A 78 -17.88 6.99 -32.81
N HIS A 79 -16.89 6.16 -33.14
CA HIS A 79 -16.33 6.14 -34.50
C HIS A 79 -16.80 4.88 -35.22
N ALA A 80 -17.59 5.12 -36.26
CA ALA A 80 -18.01 4.15 -37.25
C ALA A 80 -16.79 3.40 -37.83
N GLY A 81 -16.93 2.08 -38.01
CA GLY A 81 -15.88 1.26 -38.60
C GLY A 81 -16.27 -0.20 -38.77
N SER A 82 -17.09 -0.48 -39.78
CA SER A 82 -17.17 -1.69 -40.60
C SER A 82 -16.45 -2.97 -40.10
N THR A 83 -17.21 -3.97 -39.67
CA THR A 83 -17.28 -5.33 -40.30
C THR A 83 -18.46 -6.11 -39.73
#